data_AF-Q31CW0-F1
#
_entry.id   AF-Q31CW0-F1
#
_cell.length_a   1.000
_cell.length_b   1.000
_cell.length_c   1.000
_cell.angle_alpha   90.00
_cell.angle_beta   90.00
_cell.angle_gamma   90.00
#
_symmetry.space_group_name_H-M   'P 1'
#
loop_
_entity.id
_entity.type
_entity.pdbx_description
1 polymer ?
#
loop_
_entity_poly.entity_id
_entity_poly.type
_entity_poly.pdbx_seq_one_letter_code
_entity_poly.pdbx_strand_id
1 'polypeptide(L)'
;MQNKYLIKASKKFWFWFWMQLMNGFAPSDIQGNYKRPLGITINSEYDINNENGEICLLVGNSCPWCQRTLLVHKIKQLSKEVKVVFLKADVEHGEWIFNKNFKGCTRLSDLYKKANKKIIFRATLPLLISFVKDKVNIISNESSQIIRLLNSIESKSKDNILTIKDCNQKILDLIHNNINDGVYKCGFARNQSAYEKASKNLFAALNEIEDTMSRNKGDWIFGEELTYADIYLFPTLIRWELIYSKLFKCTEQELSYFEEIIEWRLKFFKISNVDKTCFDNEWKKDYYKALFPLNPNQIIPVLPSLREIIRSES
;
A
#
# COMPACT_ATOMS: atom_id res chain seq x y z
N MET A 1 14.97 -40.39 -20.30
CA MET A 1 13.80 -40.38 -19.38
C MET A 1 14.19 -39.68 -18.09
N GLN A 2 13.54 -38.58 -17.71
CA GLN A 2 13.81 -37.94 -16.41
C GLN A 2 13.41 -38.89 -15.27
N ASN A 3 14.27 -38.98 -14.25
CA ASN A 3 14.04 -39.83 -13.09
C ASN A 3 12.84 -39.30 -12.29
N LYS A 4 11.70 -40.02 -12.32
CA LYS A 4 10.45 -39.64 -11.65
C LYS A 4 10.63 -39.42 -10.13
N TYR A 5 11.53 -40.15 -9.50
CA TYR A 5 11.81 -40.01 -8.07
C TYR A 5 12.55 -38.71 -7.75
N LEU A 6 13.52 -38.33 -8.60
CA LEU A 6 14.21 -37.05 -8.48
C LEU A 6 13.23 -35.88 -8.58
N ILE A 7 12.33 -35.90 -9.57
CA ILE A 7 11.30 -34.85 -9.72
C ILE A 7 10.41 -34.77 -8.47
N LYS A 8 9.95 -35.91 -7.95
CA LYS A 8 9.09 -35.94 -6.76
C LYS A 8 9.80 -35.41 -5.52
N ALA A 9 11.07 -35.76 -5.33
CA ALA A 9 11.89 -35.27 -4.22
C ALA A 9 12.14 -33.76 -4.35
N SER A 10 12.55 -33.28 -5.53
CA SER A 10 12.78 -31.86 -5.79
C SER A 10 11.53 -31.02 -5.56
N LYS A 11 10.34 -31.48 -6.00
CA LYS A 11 9.07 -30.78 -5.75
C LYS A 11 8.77 -30.64 -4.27
N LYS A 12 8.94 -31.72 -3.49
CA LYS A 12 8.71 -31.70 -2.04
C LYS A 12 9.71 -30.79 -1.33
N PHE A 13 10.99 -30.88 -1.69
CA PHE A 13 12.04 -30.04 -1.11
C PHE A 13 11.81 -28.56 -1.43
N TRP A 14 11.52 -28.23 -2.69
CA TRP A 14 11.22 -26.86 -3.10
C TRP A 14 10.02 -26.29 -2.33
N PHE A 15 8.93 -27.04 -2.23
CA PHE A 15 7.75 -26.60 -1.49
C PHE A 15 8.07 -26.37 0.00
N TRP A 16 8.79 -27.28 0.65
CA TRP A 16 9.23 -27.10 2.03
C TRP A 16 10.11 -25.85 2.19
N PHE A 17 11.07 -25.64 1.29
CA PHE A 17 11.97 -24.48 1.35
C PHE A 17 11.21 -23.17 1.12
N TRP A 18 10.31 -23.15 0.14
CA TRP A 18 9.41 -22.04 -0.13
C TRP A 18 8.57 -21.68 1.11
N MET A 19 8.03 -22.68 1.82
CA MET A 19 7.29 -22.44 3.08
C MET A 19 8.15 -21.77 4.15
N GLN A 20 9.42 -22.18 4.31
CA GLN A 20 10.34 -21.54 5.28
C GLN A 20 10.60 -20.08 4.94
N LEU A 21 10.89 -19.80 3.66
CA LEU A 21 11.12 -18.44 3.17
C LEU A 21 9.86 -17.55 3.34
N MET A 22 8.69 -18.07 2.97
CA MET A 22 7.44 -17.34 3.11
C MET A 22 7.08 -17.04 4.57
N ASN A 23 7.39 -17.90 5.53
CA ASN A 23 7.10 -17.64 6.95
C ASN A 23 7.87 -16.44 7.52
N GLY A 24 9.12 -16.24 7.10
CA GLY A 24 9.90 -15.05 7.49
C GLY A 24 9.45 -13.77 6.77
N PHE A 25 8.93 -13.91 5.54
CA PHE A 25 8.53 -12.80 4.69
C PHE A 25 7.10 -12.29 4.96
N ALA A 26 6.13 -13.21 4.98
CA ALA A 26 4.69 -12.98 5.10
C ALA A 26 4.08 -14.06 6.03
N PRO A 27 3.83 -13.78 7.31
CA PRO A 27 3.37 -14.82 8.23
C PRO A 27 1.95 -15.30 7.89
N SER A 28 1.65 -16.56 8.21
CA SER A 28 0.33 -17.16 8.02
C SER A 28 -0.13 -17.89 9.27
N ASP A 29 -1.44 -18.07 9.43
CA ASP A 29 -1.99 -18.99 10.43
C ASP A 29 -1.81 -20.46 10.03
N ILE A 30 -2.19 -21.37 10.94
CA ILE A 30 -2.10 -22.82 10.73
C ILE A 30 -2.95 -23.32 9.54
N GLN A 31 -3.96 -22.56 9.12
CA GLN A 31 -4.79 -22.88 7.96
C GLN A 31 -4.19 -22.35 6.66
N GLY A 32 -3.06 -21.63 6.73
CA GLY A 32 -2.37 -21.07 5.57
C GLY A 32 -2.89 -19.71 5.13
N ASN A 33 -3.74 -19.05 5.92
CA ASN A 33 -4.19 -17.70 5.64
C ASN A 33 -3.11 -16.69 6.07
N TYR A 34 -2.75 -15.78 5.18
CA TYR A 34 -1.84 -14.68 5.51
C TYR A 34 -2.37 -13.81 6.67
N LYS A 35 -1.48 -13.42 7.57
CA LYS A 35 -1.73 -12.50 8.67
C LYS A 35 -0.78 -11.32 8.54
N ARG A 36 -1.32 -10.11 8.38
CA ARG A 36 -0.52 -8.89 8.38
C ARG A 36 0.02 -8.63 9.80
N PRO A 37 1.33 -8.40 9.97
CA PRO A 37 1.88 -7.90 11.23
C PRO A 37 1.31 -6.52 11.55
N LEU A 38 0.97 -6.28 12.82
CA LEU A 38 0.47 -4.99 13.27
C LEU A 38 1.56 -3.90 13.18
N GLY A 39 1.16 -2.69 12.81
CA GLY A 39 2.00 -1.49 12.88
C GLY A 39 2.14 -0.95 14.31
N ILE A 40 2.90 0.13 14.45
CA ILE A 40 2.96 0.92 15.68
C ILE A 40 1.80 1.93 15.62
N THR A 41 0.75 1.64 16.35
CA THR A 41 -0.34 2.59 16.56
C THR A 41 -0.07 3.37 17.84
N ILE A 42 0.01 4.70 17.76
CA ILE A 42 0.08 5.54 18.96
C ILE A 42 -1.34 5.82 19.45
N ASN A 43 -1.56 5.73 20.76
CA ASN A 43 -2.82 6.13 21.39
C ASN A 43 -3.01 7.66 21.29
N SER A 44 -4.14 8.05 20.69
CA SER A 44 -4.94 9.29 20.84
C SER A 44 -4.28 10.70 20.80
N GLU A 45 -4.98 11.62 20.14
CA GLU A 45 -4.88 13.10 20.21
C GLU A 45 -3.48 13.72 20.03
N TYR A 46 -2.73 13.26 19.03
CA TYR A 46 -1.57 14.02 18.56
C TYR A 46 -2.05 15.19 17.68
N ASP A 47 -1.95 16.42 18.17
CA ASP A 47 -2.21 17.60 17.35
C ASP A 47 -0.96 18.01 16.57
N ILE A 48 -0.96 17.62 15.30
CA ILE A 48 0.13 17.89 14.38
C ILE A 48 0.35 19.39 14.08
N ASN A 49 -0.67 20.24 14.30
CA ASN A 49 -0.56 21.68 14.05
C ASN A 49 0.26 22.39 15.12
N ASN A 50 0.35 21.81 16.32
CA ASN A 50 1.14 22.34 17.44
C ASN A 50 2.59 21.83 17.46
N GLU A 51 3.00 21.06 16.45
CA GLU A 51 4.34 20.49 16.43
C GLU A 51 5.40 21.53 16.04
N ASN A 52 6.34 21.78 16.95
CA ASN A 52 7.40 22.79 16.78
C ASN A 52 8.56 22.33 15.87
N GLY A 53 8.52 21.09 15.36
CA GLY A 53 9.59 20.46 14.59
C GLY A 53 9.36 20.42 13.08
N GLU A 54 10.42 20.18 12.30
CA GLU A 54 10.29 19.88 10.87
C GLU A 54 9.57 18.53 10.72
N ILE A 55 8.37 18.54 10.12
CA ILE A 55 7.57 17.33 9.90
C ILE A 55 8.02 16.66 8.61
N CYS A 56 8.37 15.39 8.71
CA CYS A 56 8.78 14.59 7.56
C CYS A 56 7.88 13.36 7.38
N LEU A 57 7.45 13.13 6.15
CA LEU A 57 6.76 11.92 5.71
C LEU A 57 7.73 11.05 4.91
N LEU A 58 8.13 9.92 5.49
CA LEU A 58 9.02 8.95 4.86
C LEU A 58 8.18 7.89 4.14
N VAL A 59 8.49 7.66 2.87
CA VAL A 59 7.69 6.81 1.98
C VAL A 59 8.55 5.97 1.05
N GLY A 60 8.07 4.77 0.72
CA GLY A 60 8.63 3.94 -0.33
C GLY A 60 7.82 4.10 -1.61
N ASN A 61 8.50 4.16 -2.76
CA ASN A 61 7.87 4.41 -4.07
C ASN A 61 6.81 3.37 -4.44
N SER A 62 7.01 2.11 -4.04
CA SER A 62 6.16 0.97 -4.43
C SER A 62 5.01 0.66 -3.49
N CYS A 63 5.07 1.12 -2.24
CA CYS A 63 4.17 0.69 -1.20
C CYS A 63 2.79 1.37 -1.31
N PRO A 64 1.66 0.63 -1.44
CA PRO A 64 0.33 1.22 -1.54
C PRO A 64 -0.08 1.97 -0.27
N TRP A 65 0.41 1.53 0.90
CA TRP A 65 0.20 2.22 2.18
C TRP A 65 0.92 3.57 2.23
N CYS A 66 2.11 3.67 1.61
CA CYS A 66 2.80 4.93 1.42
C CYS A 66 2.05 5.84 0.44
N GLN A 67 1.56 5.28 -0.67
CA GLN A 67 0.79 6.06 -1.62
C GLN A 67 -0.45 6.66 -0.97
N ARG A 68 -1.15 5.93 -0.09
CA ARG A 68 -2.29 6.47 0.69
C ARG A 68 -1.95 7.80 1.39
N THR A 69 -0.79 7.87 2.04
CA THR A 69 -0.32 9.10 2.69
C THR A 69 0.09 10.18 1.69
N LEU A 70 0.66 9.80 0.55
CA LEU A 70 1.01 10.73 -0.53
C LEU A 70 -0.23 11.32 -1.20
N LEU A 71 -1.32 10.57 -1.33
CA LEU A 71 -2.58 11.07 -1.87
C LEU A 71 -3.07 12.25 -1.03
N VAL A 72 -3.19 12.09 0.29
CA VAL A 72 -3.62 13.19 1.18
C VAL A 72 -2.63 14.36 1.11
N HIS A 73 -1.32 14.08 1.15
CA HIS A 73 -0.28 15.12 1.01
C HIS A 73 -0.45 15.97 -0.26
N LYS A 74 -0.70 15.32 -1.40
CA LYS A 74 -0.86 15.99 -2.71
C LYS A 74 -2.20 16.67 -2.85
N ILE A 75 -3.29 16.02 -2.48
CA ILE A 75 -4.64 16.56 -2.55
C ILE A 75 -4.77 17.81 -1.66
N LYS A 76 -4.21 17.77 -0.44
CA LYS A 76 -4.17 18.91 0.48
C LYS A 76 -3.03 19.91 0.24
N GLN A 77 -2.20 19.64 -0.78
CA GLN A 77 -1.07 20.50 -1.18
C GLN A 77 -0.07 20.81 -0.07
N LEU A 78 0.20 19.85 0.83
CA LEU A 78 0.97 20.04 2.08
C LEU A 78 2.49 20.11 1.88
N SER A 79 2.95 20.58 0.73
CA SER A 79 4.36 20.61 0.36
C SER A 79 5.20 21.59 1.19
N LYS A 80 4.57 22.61 1.80
CA LYS A 80 5.24 23.61 2.64
C LYS A 80 5.27 23.20 4.11
N GLU A 81 4.33 22.36 4.53
CA GLU A 81 4.09 21.95 5.90
C GLU A 81 4.75 20.60 6.21
N VAL A 82 4.74 19.67 5.24
CA VAL A 82 5.25 18.31 5.40
C VAL A 82 6.22 17.97 4.29
N LYS A 83 7.47 17.73 4.67
CA LYS A 83 8.53 17.33 3.75
C LYS A 83 8.46 15.84 3.46
N VAL A 84 8.41 15.47 2.18
CA VAL A 84 8.42 14.05 1.77
C VAL A 84 9.84 13.58 1.54
N VAL A 85 10.19 12.42 2.11
CA VAL A 85 11.49 11.76 1.94
C VAL A 85 11.27 10.38 1.36
N PHE A 86 11.80 10.15 0.15
CA PHE A 86 11.66 8.88 -0.55
C PHE A 86 12.80 7.91 -0.20
N LEU A 87 12.42 6.67 0.09
CA LEU A 87 13.33 5.54 0.32
C LEU A 87 13.17 4.51 -0.80
N LYS A 88 14.23 3.74 -1.04
CA LYS A 88 14.24 2.60 -1.97
C LYS A 88 14.34 1.28 -1.20
N ALA A 89 13.77 0.22 -1.76
CA ALA A 89 13.92 -1.12 -1.23
C ALA A 89 15.35 -1.64 -1.50
N ASP A 90 15.99 -2.19 -0.48
CA ASP A 90 17.19 -3.02 -0.59
C ASP A 90 16.73 -4.49 -0.66
N VAL A 91 16.73 -5.04 -1.87
CA VAL A 91 16.22 -6.40 -2.13
C VAL A 91 17.11 -7.47 -1.51
N GLU A 92 18.40 -7.21 -1.37
CA GLU A 92 19.36 -8.19 -0.84
C GLU A 92 19.22 -8.35 0.67
N HIS A 93 19.06 -7.23 1.38
CA HIS A 93 19.00 -7.21 2.84
C HIS A 93 17.58 -7.14 3.40
N GLY A 94 16.57 -6.91 2.56
CA GLY A 94 15.16 -6.80 2.97
C GLY A 94 14.85 -5.54 3.79
N GLU A 95 15.62 -4.46 3.58
CA GLU A 95 15.50 -3.20 4.32
C GLU A 95 15.08 -2.02 3.42
N TRP A 96 14.68 -0.92 4.06
CA TRP A 96 14.48 0.36 3.38
C TRP A 96 15.72 1.23 3.58
N ILE A 97 16.23 1.79 2.49
CA ILE A 97 17.44 2.63 2.50
C ILE A 97 17.18 4.01 1.90
N PHE A 98 17.86 5.01 2.46
CA PHE A 98 17.77 6.37 1.97
C PHE A 98 18.59 6.55 0.68
N ASN A 99 18.08 7.33 -0.27
CA ASN A 99 18.81 7.65 -1.50
C ASN A 99 20.06 8.51 -1.24
N LYS A 100 20.00 9.34 -0.20
CA LYS A 100 21.11 10.14 0.31
C LYS A 100 21.10 10.02 1.83
N ASN A 101 22.24 10.20 2.48
CA ASN A 101 22.30 10.19 3.94
C ASN A 101 21.25 11.17 4.51
N PHE A 102 20.38 10.66 5.38
CA PHE A 102 19.32 11.42 5.99
C PHE A 102 19.58 11.53 7.49
N LYS A 103 20.06 12.69 7.94
CA LYS A 103 20.35 12.98 9.36
C LYS A 103 21.27 11.97 10.03
N GLY A 104 22.28 11.49 9.29
CA GLY A 104 23.24 10.48 9.74
C GLY A 104 22.79 9.03 9.52
N CYS A 105 21.59 8.80 9.02
CA CYS A 105 21.03 7.47 8.77
C CYS A 105 21.17 7.09 7.29
N THR A 106 21.57 5.84 7.04
CA THR A 106 21.62 5.26 5.69
C THR A 106 20.48 4.27 5.46
N ARG A 107 20.04 3.62 6.54
CA ARG A 107 18.91 2.69 6.57
C ARG A 107 17.79 3.25 7.42
N LEU A 108 16.56 2.84 7.12
CA LEU A 108 15.40 3.16 7.95
C LEU A 108 15.54 2.57 9.36
N SER A 109 16.12 1.36 9.47
CA SER A 109 16.42 0.72 10.75
C SER A 109 17.35 1.56 11.63
N ASP A 110 18.31 2.28 11.05
CA ASP A 110 19.16 3.25 11.77
C ASP A 110 18.32 4.38 12.39
N LEU A 111 17.32 4.88 11.65
CA LEU A 111 16.46 5.97 12.11
C LEU A 111 15.56 5.52 13.26
N TYR A 112 14.97 4.32 13.17
CA TYR A 112 14.19 3.74 14.28
C TYR A 112 15.04 3.56 15.55
N LYS A 113 16.26 3.05 15.41
CA LYS A 113 17.22 2.91 16.52
C LYS A 113 17.60 4.27 17.11
N LYS A 114 17.74 5.30 16.27
CA LYS A 114 18.04 6.67 16.69
C LYS A 114 16.88 7.29 17.47
N ALA A 115 15.63 7.04 17.06
CA ALA A 115 14.44 7.54 17.76
C ALA A 115 14.27 6.88 19.14
N ASN A 116 14.43 5.56 19.22
CA ASN A 116 14.37 4.86 20.51
C ASN A 116 15.13 3.52 20.43
N LYS A 117 16.23 3.40 21.18
CA LYS A 117 17.06 2.19 21.22
C LYS A 117 16.33 0.94 21.76
N LYS A 118 15.23 1.13 22.51
CA LYS A 118 14.42 0.03 23.07
C LYS A 118 13.33 -0.46 22.11
N ILE A 119 13.11 0.22 20.98
CA ILE A 119 12.12 -0.20 19.99
C ILE A 119 12.68 -1.37 19.17
N ILE A 120 12.02 -2.53 19.29
CA ILE A 120 12.31 -3.77 18.53
C ILE A 120 11.19 -3.99 17.51
N PHE A 121 10.84 -2.95 16.74
CA PHE A 121 9.83 -3.07 15.68
C PHE A 121 10.50 -3.26 14.32
N ARG A 122 9.81 -3.95 13.41
CA ARG A 122 10.18 -3.95 11.99
C ARG A 122 10.09 -2.52 11.50
N ALA A 123 11.18 -2.01 10.93
CA ALA A 123 11.23 -0.68 10.34
C ALA A 123 10.38 -0.65 9.07
N THR A 124 9.15 -0.15 9.16
CA THR A 124 8.16 -0.11 8.07
C THR A 124 7.89 1.31 7.59
N LEU A 125 7.35 1.42 6.38
CA LEU A 125 6.85 2.65 5.79
C LEU A 125 5.34 2.49 5.49
N PRO A 126 4.55 3.58 5.45
CA PRO A 126 4.94 4.98 5.66
C PRO A 126 5.37 5.26 7.10
N LEU A 127 6.17 6.31 7.30
CA LEU A 127 6.60 6.75 8.62
C LEU A 127 6.49 8.27 8.70
N LEU A 128 5.68 8.77 9.63
CA LEU A 128 5.57 10.18 9.94
C LEU A 128 6.41 10.49 11.19
N ILE A 129 7.28 11.49 11.07
CA ILE A 129 8.20 11.92 12.14
C ILE A 129 8.21 13.43 12.26
N SER A 130 8.55 13.91 13.45
CA SER A 130 9.00 15.29 13.66
C SER A 130 10.46 15.33 14.08
N PHE A 131 11.13 16.40 13.66
CA PHE A 131 12.49 16.71 14.07
C PHE A 131 12.54 17.98 14.88
N VAL A 132 13.07 17.89 16.09
CA VAL A 132 13.50 19.05 16.87
C VAL A 132 15.02 18.93 17.06
N LYS A 133 15.77 19.75 16.30
CA LYS A 133 17.25 19.65 16.18
C LYS A 133 17.67 18.26 15.66
N ASP A 134 18.41 17.48 16.44
CA ASP A 134 18.88 16.13 16.08
C ASP A 134 18.04 14.99 16.67
N LYS A 135 16.99 15.32 17.45
CA LYS A 135 16.09 14.33 18.04
C LYS A 135 15.02 13.94 17.04
N VAL A 136 14.86 12.64 16.85
CA VAL A 136 13.84 12.04 15.98
C VAL A 136 12.67 11.61 16.86
N ASN A 137 11.48 12.17 16.60
CA ASN A 137 10.25 11.74 17.23
C ASN A 137 9.41 10.98 16.21
N ILE A 138 9.06 9.72 16.52
CA ILE A 138 8.18 8.91 15.69
C ILE A 138 6.74 9.23 16.06
N ILE A 139 5.98 9.80 15.12
CA ILE A 139 4.58 10.15 15.32
C ILE A 139 3.67 8.97 14.98
N SER A 140 3.89 8.30 13.84
CA SER A 140 3.13 7.10 13.48
C SER A 140 3.79 6.39 12.30
N ASN A 141 3.66 5.07 12.23
CA ASN A 141 3.91 4.30 11.01
C ASN A 141 2.65 3.58 10.50
N GLU A 142 1.48 3.97 11.01
CA GLU A 142 0.19 3.42 10.61
C GLU A 142 -0.47 4.36 9.61
N SER A 143 -0.55 3.93 8.35
CA SER A 143 -1.04 4.76 7.24
C SER A 143 -2.42 5.37 7.49
N SER A 144 -3.31 4.64 8.18
CA SER A 144 -4.66 5.10 8.50
C SER A 144 -4.68 6.26 9.51
N GLN A 145 -3.76 6.27 10.47
CA GLN A 145 -3.58 7.37 11.40
C GLN A 145 -2.88 8.55 10.71
N ILE A 146 -1.83 8.29 9.93
CA ILE A 146 -1.06 9.32 9.22
C ILE A 146 -1.97 10.14 8.30
N ILE A 147 -2.86 9.51 7.53
CA ILE A 147 -3.73 10.27 6.62
C ILE A 147 -4.69 11.20 7.36
N ARG A 148 -5.16 10.82 8.55
CA ARG A 148 -6.05 11.65 9.38
C ARG A 148 -5.28 12.85 9.92
N LEU A 149 -4.06 12.63 10.41
CA LEU A 149 -3.16 13.70 10.83
C LEU A 149 -2.82 14.66 9.68
N LEU A 150 -2.49 14.14 8.50
CA LEU A 150 -2.22 14.99 7.33
C LEU A 150 -3.45 15.80 6.93
N ASN A 151 -4.64 15.20 6.96
CA ASN A 151 -5.88 15.88 6.60
C ASN A 151 -6.28 16.98 7.61
N SER A 152 -5.83 16.91 8.87
CA SER A 152 -6.06 17.94 9.89
C SER A 152 -5.08 19.11 9.82
N ILE A 153 -4.05 19.07 8.97
CA ILE A 153 -3.13 20.19 8.79
C ILE A 153 -3.83 21.30 8.00
N GLU A 154 -3.78 22.51 8.54
CA GLU A 154 -4.21 23.71 7.82
C GLU A 154 -3.19 24.05 6.72
N SER A 155 -3.56 23.77 5.47
CA SER A 155 -2.73 24.06 4.31
C SER A 155 -2.59 25.57 4.11
N LYS A 156 -1.36 26.06 3.88
CA LYS A 156 -1.10 27.47 3.55
C LYS A 156 -1.36 27.80 2.08
N SER A 157 -1.86 26.85 1.29
CA SER A 157 -2.24 27.10 -0.11
C SER A 157 -3.57 27.87 -0.18
N LYS A 158 -3.70 28.74 -1.20
CA LYS A 158 -4.91 29.55 -1.44
C LYS A 158 -5.83 28.94 -2.50
N ASP A 159 -5.47 27.77 -3.04
CA ASP A 159 -6.22 27.09 -4.10
C ASP A 159 -7.46 26.38 -3.56
N ASN A 160 -8.38 26.01 -4.45
CA ASN A 160 -9.51 25.13 -4.12
C ASN A 160 -9.01 23.72 -3.80
N ILE A 161 -8.75 23.47 -2.52
CA ILE A 161 -8.33 22.17 -2.00
C ILE A 161 -9.57 21.30 -1.78
N LEU A 162 -9.56 20.08 -2.34
CA LEU A 162 -10.61 19.10 -2.03
C LEU A 162 -10.62 18.75 -0.54
N THR A 163 -11.81 18.69 0.03
CA THR A 163 -12.00 18.27 1.42
C THR A 163 -12.18 16.75 1.43
N ILE A 164 -11.37 16.06 2.24
CA ILE A 164 -11.53 14.63 2.48
C ILE A 164 -12.36 14.47 3.74
N LYS A 165 -13.53 13.88 3.61
CA LYS A 165 -14.49 13.68 4.70
C LYS A 165 -14.34 12.31 5.35
N ASP A 166 -14.88 12.20 6.55
CA ASP A 166 -15.05 10.89 7.17
C ASP A 166 -16.18 10.11 6.50
N CYS A 167 -16.23 8.81 6.74
CA CYS A 167 -17.24 7.94 6.12
C CYS A 167 -17.58 6.75 7.00
N ASN A 168 -18.44 5.86 6.48
CA ASN A 168 -18.90 4.70 7.22
C ASN A 168 -17.74 3.76 7.57
N GLN A 169 -17.50 3.56 8.87
CA GLN A 169 -16.42 2.71 9.37
C GLN A 169 -16.51 1.26 8.86
N LYS A 170 -17.73 0.71 8.69
CA LYS A 170 -17.90 -0.67 8.18
C LYS A 170 -17.35 -0.83 6.76
N ILE A 171 -17.56 0.17 5.90
CA ILE A 171 -17.05 0.16 4.53
C ILE A 171 -15.53 0.39 4.52
N LEU A 172 -15.01 1.26 5.39
CA LEU A 172 -13.56 1.40 5.56
C LEU A 172 -12.91 0.08 5.97
N ASP A 173 -13.52 -0.64 6.93
CA ASP A 173 -13.04 -1.93 7.39
C ASP A 173 -13.15 -3.00 6.29
N LEU A 174 -14.22 -2.99 5.50
CA LEU A 174 -14.39 -3.85 4.33
C LEU A 174 -13.28 -3.61 3.31
N ILE A 175 -13.06 -2.36 2.89
CA ILE A 175 -12.00 -2.00 1.94
C ILE A 175 -10.64 -2.41 2.51
N HIS A 176 -10.35 -2.09 3.77
CA HIS A 176 -9.07 -2.42 4.39
C HIS A 176 -8.83 -3.93 4.44
N ASN A 177 -9.76 -4.68 5.02
CA ASN A 177 -9.58 -6.10 5.31
C ASN A 177 -9.75 -6.99 4.08
N ASN A 178 -10.72 -6.68 3.22
CA ASN A 178 -11.12 -7.55 2.13
C ASN A 178 -10.57 -7.10 0.79
N ILE A 179 -10.17 -5.83 0.60
CA ILE A 179 -9.60 -5.36 -0.67
C ILE A 179 -8.10 -5.07 -0.52
N ASN A 180 -7.72 -4.10 0.33
CA ASN A 180 -6.33 -3.70 0.50
C ASN A 180 -5.48 -4.86 1.03
N ASP A 181 -5.96 -5.57 2.04
CA ASP A 181 -5.34 -6.80 2.53
C ASP A 181 -5.76 -8.03 1.75
N GLY A 182 -6.93 -8.02 1.12
CA GLY A 182 -7.44 -9.14 0.32
C GLY A 182 -6.49 -9.57 -0.78
N VAL A 183 -5.94 -8.61 -1.54
CA VAL A 183 -4.97 -8.92 -2.60
C VAL A 183 -3.71 -9.60 -2.05
N TYR A 184 -3.22 -9.18 -0.88
CA TYR A 184 -2.08 -9.83 -0.22
C TYR A 184 -2.47 -11.20 0.34
N LYS A 185 -3.69 -11.37 0.87
CA LYS A 185 -4.20 -12.67 1.32
C LYS A 185 -4.26 -13.67 0.16
N CYS A 186 -4.62 -13.24 -1.04
CA CYS A 186 -4.57 -14.06 -2.25
C CYS A 186 -3.11 -14.42 -2.60
N GLY A 187 -2.27 -13.40 -2.79
CA GLY A 187 -0.90 -13.59 -3.25
C GLY A 187 -0.01 -14.36 -2.29
N PHE A 188 -0.28 -14.27 -0.99
CA PHE A 188 0.50 -14.90 0.07
C PHE A 188 -0.19 -16.11 0.69
N ALA A 189 -1.26 -16.65 0.11
CA ALA A 189 -1.87 -17.89 0.58
C ALA A 189 -0.87 -19.07 0.53
N ARG A 190 -0.94 -19.98 1.51
CA ARG A 190 -0.05 -21.16 1.56
C ARG A 190 -0.61 -22.38 0.85
N ASN A 191 -1.92 -22.40 0.59
CA ASN A 191 -2.62 -23.51 0.00
C ASN A 191 -3.86 -23.03 -0.75
N GLN A 192 -4.48 -23.93 -1.52
CA GLN A 192 -5.62 -23.64 -2.39
C GLN A 192 -6.83 -23.13 -1.61
N SER A 193 -7.16 -23.75 -0.45
CA SER A 193 -8.34 -23.35 0.34
C SER A 193 -8.20 -21.93 0.91
N ALA A 194 -7.02 -21.57 1.42
CA ALA A 194 -6.74 -20.21 1.88
C ALA A 194 -6.81 -19.18 0.74
N TYR A 195 -6.32 -19.54 -0.45
CA TYR A 195 -6.41 -18.70 -1.65
C TYR A 195 -7.87 -18.50 -2.09
N GLU A 196 -8.65 -19.57 -2.24
CA GLU A 196 -10.06 -19.49 -2.68
C GLU A 196 -10.91 -18.68 -1.71
N LYS A 197 -10.70 -18.87 -0.40
CA LYS A 197 -11.34 -18.05 0.63
C LYS A 197 -10.98 -16.58 0.50
N ALA A 198 -9.70 -16.27 0.27
CA ALA A 198 -9.25 -14.89 0.09
C ALA A 198 -9.82 -14.27 -1.19
N SER A 199 -9.81 -15.00 -2.31
CA SER A 199 -10.39 -14.58 -3.59
C SER A 199 -11.87 -14.26 -3.44
N LYS A 200 -12.65 -15.22 -2.94
CA LYS A 200 -14.11 -15.04 -2.74
C LYS A 200 -14.43 -13.81 -1.89
N ASN A 201 -13.68 -13.62 -0.79
CA ASN A 201 -13.87 -12.46 0.08
C ASN A 201 -13.48 -11.13 -0.58
N LEU A 202 -12.45 -11.14 -1.43
CA LEU A 202 -11.99 -9.98 -2.18
C LEU A 202 -13.02 -9.56 -3.22
N PHE A 203 -13.50 -10.49 -4.04
CA PHE A 203 -14.46 -10.19 -5.10
C PHE A 203 -15.87 -9.92 -4.56
N ALA A 204 -16.28 -10.55 -3.45
CA ALA A 204 -17.50 -10.15 -2.74
C ALA A 204 -17.43 -8.69 -2.27
N ALA A 205 -16.28 -8.25 -1.73
CA ALA A 205 -16.10 -6.86 -1.32
C ALA A 205 -16.05 -5.89 -2.50
N LEU A 206 -15.44 -6.27 -3.64
CA LEU A 206 -15.46 -5.45 -4.85
C LEU A 206 -16.89 -5.26 -5.38
N ASN A 207 -17.70 -6.33 -5.41
CA ASN A 207 -19.12 -6.23 -5.78
C ASN A 207 -19.90 -5.31 -4.83
N GLU A 208 -19.66 -5.38 -3.52
CA GLU A 208 -20.33 -4.48 -2.56
C GLU A 208 -19.96 -3.01 -2.77
N ILE A 209 -18.70 -2.72 -3.15
CA ILE A 209 -18.26 -1.36 -3.48
C ILE A 209 -18.88 -0.88 -4.80
N GLU A 210 -18.87 -1.72 -5.83
CA GLU A 210 -19.52 -1.46 -7.11
C GLU A 210 -21.02 -1.14 -6.92
N ASP A 211 -21.73 -1.99 -6.16
CA ASP A 211 -23.14 -1.79 -5.83
C ASP A 211 -23.36 -0.52 -5.00
N THR A 212 -22.40 -0.11 -4.19
CA THR A 212 -22.47 1.12 -3.41
C THR A 212 -22.32 2.35 -4.29
N MET A 213 -21.38 2.33 -5.24
CA MET A 213 -21.20 3.39 -6.22
C MET A 213 -22.44 3.54 -7.12
N SER A 214 -22.98 2.44 -7.66
CA SER A 214 -24.14 2.46 -8.57
C SER A 214 -25.44 2.98 -7.94
N ARG A 215 -25.58 2.86 -6.60
CA ARG A 215 -26.75 3.35 -5.86
C ARG A 215 -26.66 4.83 -5.49
N ASN A 216 -25.47 5.40 -5.48
CA ASN A 216 -25.25 6.79 -5.09
C ASN A 216 -25.20 7.69 -6.33
N LYS A 217 -25.51 8.98 -6.16
CA LYS A 217 -25.33 9.98 -7.21
C LYS A 217 -24.06 10.77 -6.89
N GLY A 218 -23.02 10.63 -7.70
CA GLY A 218 -21.79 11.42 -7.56
C GLY A 218 -20.55 10.71 -8.10
N ASP A 219 -19.41 11.36 -7.94
CA ASP A 219 -18.12 10.90 -8.50
C ASP A 219 -17.32 9.99 -7.55
N TRP A 220 -17.74 9.85 -6.29
CA TRP A 220 -17.03 9.12 -5.23
C TRP A 220 -17.88 8.00 -4.64
N ILE A 221 -17.25 7.11 -3.85
CA ILE A 221 -17.91 5.92 -3.27
C ILE A 221 -19.24 6.26 -2.57
N PHE A 222 -19.30 7.39 -1.87
CA PHE A 222 -20.48 7.84 -1.11
C PHE A 222 -21.25 9.01 -1.75
N GLY A 223 -21.01 9.32 -3.03
CA GLY A 223 -21.68 10.40 -3.75
C GLY A 223 -20.75 11.56 -4.09
N GLU A 224 -21.15 12.80 -3.77
CA GLU A 224 -20.46 14.03 -4.22
C GLU A 224 -19.19 14.38 -3.43
N GLU A 225 -19.06 13.88 -2.20
CA GLU A 225 -17.91 14.19 -1.32
C GLU A 225 -16.82 13.12 -1.38
N LEU A 226 -15.57 13.55 -1.54
CA LEU A 226 -14.40 12.70 -1.44
C LEU A 226 -14.20 12.25 0.02
N THR A 227 -14.02 10.95 0.26
CA THR A 227 -13.90 10.40 1.62
C THR A 227 -12.63 9.59 1.83
N TYR A 228 -12.38 9.16 3.07
CA TYR A 228 -11.30 8.21 3.35
C TYR A 228 -11.49 6.86 2.64
N ALA A 229 -12.72 6.45 2.28
CA ALA A 229 -12.92 5.21 1.54
C ALA A 229 -12.23 5.27 0.18
N ASP A 230 -12.32 6.40 -0.52
CA ASP A 230 -11.69 6.60 -1.83
C ASP A 230 -10.16 6.57 -1.70
N ILE A 231 -9.63 7.25 -0.67
CA ILE A 231 -8.20 7.29 -0.33
C ILE A 231 -7.66 5.88 0.00
N TYR A 232 -8.47 5.03 0.66
CA TYR A 232 -8.10 3.66 0.98
C TYR A 232 -8.09 2.76 -0.26
N LEU A 233 -9.10 2.90 -1.11
CA LEU A 233 -9.35 2.01 -2.23
C LEU A 233 -8.35 2.24 -3.38
N PHE A 234 -8.06 3.51 -3.70
CA PHE A 234 -7.36 3.88 -4.94
C PHE A 234 -5.98 3.23 -5.10
N PRO A 235 -5.09 3.22 -4.09
CA PRO A 235 -3.78 2.56 -4.23
C PRO A 235 -3.89 1.07 -4.60
N THR A 236 -4.95 0.38 -4.19
CA THR A 236 -5.12 -1.02 -4.57
C THR A 236 -5.57 -1.14 -6.03
N LEU A 237 -6.61 -0.41 -6.44
CA LEU A 237 -7.21 -0.59 -7.76
C LEU A 237 -6.37 -0.01 -8.90
N ILE A 238 -5.55 1.02 -8.64
CA ILE A 238 -4.62 1.56 -9.65
C ILE A 238 -3.45 0.61 -9.96
N ARG A 239 -3.21 -0.42 -9.13
CA ARG A 239 -2.14 -1.43 -9.31
C ARG A 239 -2.65 -2.76 -9.86
N TRP A 240 -3.95 -2.89 -10.11
CA TRP A 240 -4.62 -4.18 -10.28
C TRP A 240 -4.07 -5.00 -11.45
N GLU A 241 -4.07 -4.45 -12.65
CA GLU A 241 -3.63 -5.11 -13.89
C GLU A 241 -2.12 -5.27 -13.93
N LEU A 242 -1.38 -4.30 -13.37
CA LEU A 242 0.08 -4.30 -13.35
C LEU A 242 0.66 -5.36 -12.42
N ILE A 243 -0.01 -5.63 -11.29
CA ILE A 243 0.53 -6.44 -10.20
C ILE A 243 -0.46 -7.49 -9.74
N TYR A 244 -1.59 -7.10 -9.14
CA TYR A 244 -2.36 -7.99 -8.28
C TYR A 244 -3.05 -9.12 -9.04
N SER A 245 -3.62 -8.81 -10.20
CA SER A 245 -4.22 -9.82 -11.08
C SER A 245 -3.22 -10.90 -11.50
N LYS A 246 -1.97 -10.53 -11.79
CA LYS A 246 -0.96 -11.48 -12.32
C LYS A 246 -0.15 -12.14 -11.20
N LEU A 247 0.54 -11.34 -10.40
CA LEU A 247 1.46 -11.84 -9.37
C LEU A 247 0.69 -12.47 -8.20
N PHE A 248 -0.38 -11.81 -7.73
CA PHE A 248 -1.17 -12.27 -6.58
C PHE A 248 -2.37 -13.14 -6.97
N LYS A 249 -2.56 -13.39 -8.27
CA LYS A 249 -3.64 -14.23 -8.81
C LYS A 249 -5.03 -13.71 -8.41
N CYS A 250 -5.22 -12.40 -8.37
CA CYS A 250 -6.56 -11.83 -8.17
C CYS A 250 -7.32 -11.89 -9.51
N THR A 251 -7.84 -13.07 -9.88
CA THR A 251 -8.31 -13.37 -11.25
C THR A 251 -9.72 -13.95 -11.36
N GLU A 252 -10.54 -13.89 -10.31
CA GLU A 252 -11.92 -14.40 -10.37
C GLU A 252 -12.75 -13.67 -11.43
N GLN A 253 -12.58 -12.35 -11.51
CA GLN A 253 -13.21 -11.48 -12.49
C GLN A 253 -12.23 -10.38 -12.90
N GLU A 254 -12.23 -9.98 -14.17
CA GLU A 254 -11.41 -8.85 -14.61
C GLU A 254 -11.98 -7.54 -14.05
N LEU A 255 -11.10 -6.58 -13.73
CA LEU A 255 -11.54 -5.32 -13.15
C LEU A 255 -12.45 -4.52 -14.11
N SER A 256 -12.33 -4.76 -15.41
CA SER A 256 -13.17 -4.14 -16.46
C SER A 256 -14.65 -4.50 -16.38
N TYR A 257 -15.04 -5.52 -15.61
CA TYR A 257 -16.45 -5.85 -15.37
C TYR A 257 -17.09 -5.03 -14.24
N PHE A 258 -16.31 -4.20 -13.54
CA PHE A 258 -16.78 -3.30 -12.50
C PHE A 258 -16.80 -1.88 -13.09
N GLU A 259 -17.87 -1.53 -13.80
CA GLU A 259 -17.99 -0.32 -14.61
C GLU A 259 -17.84 0.95 -13.75
N GLU A 260 -18.51 1.00 -12.59
CA GLU A 260 -18.46 2.14 -11.67
C GLU A 260 -17.05 2.31 -11.10
N ILE A 261 -16.41 1.20 -10.68
CA ILE A 261 -15.03 1.20 -10.22
C ILE A 261 -14.06 1.69 -11.30
N ILE A 262 -14.24 1.30 -12.56
CA ILE A 262 -13.36 1.72 -13.66
C ILE A 262 -13.51 3.23 -13.91
N GLU A 263 -14.74 3.73 -13.95
CA GLU A 263 -15.02 5.16 -14.12
C GLU A 263 -14.46 5.96 -12.93
N TRP A 264 -14.77 5.54 -11.70
CA TRP A 264 -14.27 6.13 -10.47
C TRP A 264 -12.74 6.16 -10.43
N ARG A 265 -12.06 5.08 -10.83
CA ARG A 265 -10.60 5.00 -10.85
C ARG A 265 -9.99 6.03 -11.79
N LEU A 266 -10.58 6.23 -12.97
CA LEU A 266 -10.12 7.25 -13.91
C LEU A 266 -10.37 8.67 -13.37
N LYS A 267 -11.56 8.94 -12.82
CA LYS A 267 -11.89 10.23 -12.19
C LYS A 267 -10.91 10.56 -11.06
N PHE A 268 -10.66 9.61 -10.17
CA PHE A 268 -9.72 9.78 -9.07
C PHE A 268 -8.29 10.04 -9.57
N PHE A 269 -7.83 9.30 -10.60
CA PHE A 269 -6.50 9.53 -11.19
C PHE A 269 -6.35 10.95 -11.77
N LYS A 270 -7.43 11.54 -12.28
CA LYS A 270 -7.44 12.90 -12.84
C LYS A 270 -7.46 14.01 -11.78
N ILE A 271 -7.62 13.70 -10.50
CA ILE A 271 -7.47 14.71 -9.43
C ILE A 271 -6.05 15.30 -9.51
N SER A 272 -5.95 16.63 -9.39
CA SER A 272 -4.70 17.36 -9.47
C SER A 272 -3.60 16.75 -8.58
N ASN A 273 -2.45 16.45 -9.17
CA ASN A 273 -1.26 15.85 -8.56
C ASN A 273 -1.38 14.38 -8.08
N VAL A 274 -2.50 13.68 -8.33
CA VAL A 274 -2.62 12.25 -7.99
C VAL A 274 -1.73 11.39 -8.89
N ASP A 275 -1.62 11.73 -10.17
CA ASP A 275 -0.73 11.09 -11.14
C ASP A 275 0.74 11.10 -10.66
N LYS A 276 1.19 12.17 -10.00
CA LYS A 276 2.53 12.31 -9.40
C LYS A 276 2.79 11.37 -8.21
N THR A 277 1.78 10.64 -7.75
CA THR A 277 1.92 9.58 -6.74
C THR A 277 1.99 8.17 -7.35
N CYS A 278 1.86 8.08 -8.68
CA CYS A 278 1.81 6.82 -9.42
C CYS A 278 3.17 6.46 -10.04
N PHE A 279 3.94 5.64 -9.33
CA PHE A 279 5.30 5.21 -9.71
C PHE A 279 5.29 3.80 -10.33
N ASP A 280 4.54 3.60 -11.41
CA ASP A 280 4.20 2.28 -11.96
C ASP A 280 5.41 1.41 -12.32
N ASN A 281 6.51 2.02 -12.78
CA ASN A 281 7.76 1.32 -13.06
C ASN A 281 8.42 0.77 -11.79
N GLU A 282 8.49 1.57 -10.73
CA GLU A 282 8.99 1.17 -9.41
C GLU A 282 8.08 0.11 -8.79
N TRP A 283 6.77 0.23 -8.96
CA TRP A 283 5.80 -0.75 -8.47
C TRP A 283 6.07 -2.12 -9.09
N LYS A 284 6.13 -2.19 -10.43
CA LYS A 284 6.46 -3.44 -11.14
C LYS A 284 7.80 -3.99 -10.68
N LYS A 285 8.85 -3.15 -10.65
CA LYS A 285 10.18 -3.57 -10.24
C LYS A 285 10.18 -4.19 -8.85
N ASP A 286 9.63 -3.51 -7.86
CA ASP A 286 9.68 -3.97 -6.48
C ASP A 286 8.79 -5.21 -6.27
N TYR A 287 7.57 -5.24 -6.82
CA TYR A 287 6.69 -6.39 -6.64
C TYR A 287 7.23 -7.66 -7.31
N TYR A 288 7.71 -7.58 -8.55
CA TYR A 288 8.18 -8.77 -9.26
C TYR A 288 9.62 -9.17 -8.89
N LYS A 289 10.47 -8.27 -8.38
CA LYS A 289 11.86 -8.60 -8.01
C LYS A 289 12.08 -8.76 -6.51
N ALA A 290 11.43 -7.95 -5.67
CA ALA A 290 11.69 -7.94 -4.23
C ALA A 290 10.86 -8.95 -3.44
N LEU A 291 9.70 -9.39 -3.97
CA LEU A 291 8.83 -10.35 -3.28
C LEU A 291 9.30 -11.81 -3.49
N PHE A 292 10.58 -12.09 -3.30
CA PHE A 292 11.07 -13.45 -3.23
C PHE A 292 10.52 -14.13 -1.96
N PRO A 293 9.98 -15.35 -2.01
CA PRO A 293 10.03 -16.33 -3.11
C PRO A 293 8.76 -16.42 -4.01
N LEU A 294 7.91 -15.41 -4.09
CA LEU A 294 6.68 -15.47 -4.91
C LEU A 294 6.96 -15.47 -6.42
N ASN A 295 7.98 -14.74 -6.85
CA ASN A 295 8.44 -14.71 -8.22
C ASN A 295 9.94 -15.06 -8.31
N PRO A 296 10.33 -16.35 -8.18
CA PRO A 296 11.73 -16.73 -8.02
C PRO A 296 12.65 -16.32 -9.17
N ASN A 297 12.11 -16.25 -10.40
CA ASN A 297 12.89 -15.87 -11.58
C ASN A 297 13.03 -14.34 -11.75
N GLN A 298 12.34 -13.55 -10.91
CA GLN A 298 12.36 -12.08 -10.91
C GLN A 298 11.97 -11.44 -12.26
N ILE A 299 11.29 -12.19 -13.14
CA ILE A 299 10.84 -11.69 -14.43
C ILE A 299 9.68 -10.73 -14.20
N ILE A 300 9.79 -9.54 -14.79
CA ILE A 300 8.72 -8.57 -14.87
C ILE A 300 7.96 -8.83 -16.18
N PRO A 301 6.65 -9.11 -16.17
CA PRO A 301 5.89 -9.31 -17.39
C PRO A 301 5.87 -8.03 -18.24
N VAL A 302 5.87 -8.19 -19.56
CA VAL A 302 5.61 -7.10 -20.49
C VAL A 302 4.11 -6.78 -20.43
N LEU A 303 3.78 -5.53 -20.10
CA LEU A 303 2.41 -5.04 -19.90
C LEU A 303 2.29 -3.66 -20.54
N PRO A 304 1.07 -3.23 -20.94
CA PRO A 304 0.83 -1.85 -21.28
C PRO A 304 1.22 -0.91 -20.13
N SER A 305 1.51 0.35 -20.47
CA SER A 305 1.72 1.41 -19.49
C SER A 305 0.48 1.62 -18.63
N LEU A 306 0.66 2.21 -17.44
CA LEU A 306 -0.47 2.55 -16.58
C LEU A 306 -1.50 3.43 -17.30
N ARG A 307 -1.03 4.41 -18.09
CA ARG A 307 -1.88 5.38 -18.80
C ARG A 307 -2.74 4.73 -19.88
N GLU A 308 -2.20 3.74 -20.60
CA GLU A 308 -2.96 2.94 -21.56
C GLU A 308 -4.03 2.10 -20.84
N ILE A 309 -3.69 1.48 -19.71
CA ILE A 309 -4.62 0.63 -18.94
C ILE A 309 -5.83 1.42 -18.43
N ILE A 310 -5.60 2.60 -17.87
CA ILE A 310 -6.69 3.44 -17.33
C ILE A 310 -7.37 4.29 -18.41
N ARG A 311 -6.97 4.16 -19.68
CA ARG A 311 -7.50 4.94 -20.82
C ARG A 311 -7.43 6.46 -20.56
N SER A 312 -6.34 6.93 -19.96
CA SER A 312 -6.15 8.38 -19.70
C SER A 312 -5.62 9.17 -20.91
N GLU A 313 -5.26 8.47 -22.00
CA GLU A 313 -4.71 9.04 -23.24
C GLU A 313 -5.71 8.96 -24.41
N SER A 314 -6.97 9.29 -24.13
CA SER A 314 -8.01 9.53 -25.16
C SER A 314 -8.42 10.98 -25.18
#